data_AF-A0A2A8VDL9-F1
#
_entry.id   AF-A0A2A8VDL9-F1
#
_cell.length_a   1.000
_cell.length_b   1.000
_cell.length_c   1.000
_cell.angle_alpha   90.00
_cell.angle_beta   90.00
_cell.angle_gamma   90.00
#
_symmetry.space_group_name_H-M   'P 1'
#
loop_
_entity.id
_entity.type
_entity.pdbx_description
1 polymer ?
#
loop_
_entity_poly.entity_id
_entity_poly.type
_entity_poly.pdbx_seq_one_letter_code
_entity_poly.pdbx_strand_id
1 'polypeptide(L)'
;MAGFKKIVHLLNRLKQVFYSYDDEGFLTAEKDYIDNIKNANPYGKFVLIFGMSSFAFGPQYVILPVITLTVAFLTIWTFDQEKEDNPWTFFLGTVLSLTGLYMYIAGAVHILM
;
A
#
# COMPACT_ATOMS: atom_id res chain seq x y z
N MET A 1 6.15 22.75 -9.17
CA MET A 1 4.89 22.75 -8.36
C MET A 1 3.72 22.00 -9.02
N ALA A 2 3.56 21.97 -10.35
CA ALA A 2 2.43 21.29 -11.00
C ALA A 2 2.40 19.76 -10.83
N GLY A 3 3.55 19.09 -10.81
CA GLY A 3 3.64 17.63 -10.67
C GLY A 3 3.16 17.11 -9.31
N PHE A 4 3.55 17.77 -8.22
CA PHE A 4 3.16 17.38 -6.86
C PHE A 4 1.63 17.45 -6.67
N LYS A 5 0.99 18.50 -7.19
CA LYS A 5 -0.47 18.65 -7.13
C LYS A 5 -1.20 17.52 -7.87
N LYS A 6 -0.63 17.03 -8.98
CA LYS A 6 -1.16 15.91 -9.76
C LYS A 6 -1.01 14.57 -9.02
N ILE A 7 0.12 14.38 -8.34
CA ILE A 7 0.36 13.20 -7.49
C ILE A 7 -0.63 13.18 -6.32
N VAL A 8 -0.80 14.30 -5.60
CA VAL A 8 -1.78 14.41 -4.51
C VAL A 8 -3.21 14.16 -5.00
N HIS A 9 -3.57 14.67 -6.18
CA HIS A 9 -4.88 14.42 -6.76
C HIS A 9 -5.09 12.92 -7.10
N LEU A 10 -4.07 12.25 -7.63
CA LEU A 10 -4.11 10.81 -7.89
C LEU A 10 -4.30 10.01 -6.59
N LEU A 11 -3.52 10.37 -5.56
CA LEU A 11 -3.60 9.77 -4.23
C LEU A 11 -5.00 9.91 -3.61
N ASN A 12 -5.62 11.08 -3.70
CA ASN A 12 -6.98 11.31 -3.20
C ASN A 12 -8.04 10.49 -3.96
N ARG A 13 -7.89 10.34 -5.28
CA ARG A 13 -8.83 9.55 -6.08
C ARG A 13 -8.73 8.06 -5.75
N LEU A 14 -7.52 7.57 -5.48
CA LEU A 14 -7.29 6.21 -5.01
C LEU A 14 -7.87 6.00 -3.61
N LYS A 15 -7.70 6.98 -2.71
CA LYS A 15 -8.32 6.94 -1.37
C LYS A 15 -9.81 6.65 -1.46
N GLN A 16 -10.53 7.33 -2.34
CA GLN A 16 -11.97 7.13 -2.54
C GLN A 16 -12.33 5.70 -2.98
N VAL A 17 -11.55 5.09 -3.87
CA VAL A 17 -11.78 3.71 -4.33
C VAL A 17 -11.58 2.70 -3.20
N PHE A 18 -10.52 2.87 -2.38
CA PHE A 18 -10.20 1.95 -1.30
C PHE A 18 -11.04 2.12 -0.02
N TYR A 19 -11.79 3.22 0.08
CA TYR A 19 -12.67 3.52 1.22
C TYR A 19 -14.15 3.17 0.98
N SER A 20 -14.54 2.86 -0.27
CA SER A 20 -15.90 2.46 -0.61
C SER A 20 -16.21 1.07 -0.03
N TYR A 21 -16.71 1.04 1.20
CA TYR A 21 -17.26 -0.16 1.85
C TYR A 21 -18.78 -0.10 1.76
N ASP A 22 -19.40 -1.12 1.18
CA ASP A 22 -20.85 -1.22 1.01
C ASP A 22 -21.39 -2.24 2.03
N ASP A 23 -22.26 -1.78 2.94
CA ASP A 23 -22.65 -2.49 4.15
C ASP A 23 -24.08 -3.06 4.08
N GLU A 24 -24.70 -3.04 2.90
CA GLU A 24 -26.11 -3.41 2.69
C GLU A 24 -26.46 -4.89 2.99
N GLY A 25 -25.48 -5.75 3.29
CA GLY A 25 -25.70 -7.20 3.47
C GLY A 25 -25.45 -7.79 4.87
N PHE A 26 -24.95 -7.02 5.85
CA PHE A 26 -24.53 -7.57 7.16
C PHE A 26 -25.60 -7.46 8.25
N LEU A 27 -25.70 -8.47 9.12
CA LEU A 27 -26.49 -8.39 10.36
C LEU A 27 -25.89 -7.33 11.31
N THR A 28 -26.72 -6.66 12.12
CA THR A 28 -26.28 -5.57 13.02
C THR A 28 -25.13 -5.96 13.95
N ALA A 29 -25.11 -7.21 14.45
CA ALA A 29 -24.03 -7.70 15.31
C ALA A 29 -22.71 -7.94 14.55
N GLU A 30 -22.76 -8.26 13.25
CA GLU A 30 -21.57 -8.37 12.40
C GLU A 30 -21.02 -6.99 12.06
N LYS A 31 -21.91 -6.00 11.85
CA LYS A 31 -21.50 -4.60 11.65
C LYS A 31 -20.73 -4.05 12.85
N ASP A 32 -21.24 -4.23 14.07
CA ASP A 32 -20.58 -3.73 15.29
C ASP A 32 -19.20 -4.37 15.53
N TYR A 33 -19.02 -5.63 15.10
CA TYR A 33 -17.73 -6.30 15.16
C TYR A 33 -16.76 -5.79 14.08
N ILE A 34 -17.22 -5.63 12.84
CA ILE A 34 -16.42 -5.14 11.72
C ILE A 34 -16.02 -3.68 11.92
N ASP A 35 -16.93 -2.84 12.41
CA ASP A 35 -16.66 -1.44 12.72
C ASP A 35 -15.69 -1.25 13.90
N ASN A 36 -15.57 -2.26 14.78
CA ASN A 36 -14.54 -2.28 15.82
C ASN A 36 -13.14 -2.61 15.29
N ILE A 37 -13.03 -3.19 14.10
CA ILE A 37 -11.73 -3.47 13.49
C ILE A 37 -11.19 -2.18 12.90
N LYS A 38 -10.04 -1.73 13.41
CA LYS A 38 -9.30 -0.59 12.86
C LYS A 38 -9.09 -0.78 11.36
N ASN A 39 -9.71 0.10 10.57
CA ASN A 39 -9.64 0.04 9.13
C ASN A 39 -8.19 0.17 8.65
N ALA A 40 -7.82 -0.60 7.64
CA ALA A 40 -6.50 -0.46 7.03
C ALA A 40 -6.44 0.84 6.23
N ASN A 41 -5.41 1.65 6.49
CA ASN A 41 -5.19 2.90 5.77
C ASN A 41 -5.17 2.63 4.24
N PRO A 42 -5.94 3.38 3.44
CA PRO A 42 -5.93 3.29 1.98
C PRO A 42 -4.52 3.34 1.36
N TYR A 43 -3.63 4.18 1.90
CA TYR A 43 -2.23 4.26 1.49
C TYR A 43 -1.45 3.01 1.86
N GLY A 44 -1.75 2.40 3.02
CA GLY A 44 -1.18 1.11 3.40
C GLY A 44 -1.59 -0.03 2.46
N LYS A 45 -2.87 -0.09 2.09
CA LYS A 45 -3.35 -1.04 1.07
C LYS A 45 -2.67 -0.81 -0.30
N PHE A 46 -2.49 0.45 -0.69
CA PHE A 46 -1.79 0.79 -1.92
C PHE A 46 -0.33 0.32 -1.89
N VAL A 47 0.42 0.69 -0.85
CA VAL A 47 1.82 0.28 -0.68
C VAL A 47 1.95 -1.24 -0.62
N LEU A 48 0.96 -1.95 -0.07
CA LEU A 48 0.92 -3.40 -0.08
C LEU A 48 0.83 -4.00 -1.50
N ILE A 49 -0.09 -3.51 -2.33
CA ILE A 49 -0.28 -4.00 -3.71
C ILE A 49 0.97 -3.74 -4.56
N PHE A 50 1.52 -2.53 -4.46
CA PHE A 50 2.73 -2.15 -5.19
C PHE A 50 3.97 -2.84 -4.61
N GLY A 51 3.99 -3.12 -3.31
CA GLY A 51 5.02 -3.91 -2.63
C GLY A 51 5.05 -5.36 -3.12
N MET A 52 3.88 -6.01 -3.24
CA MET A 52 3.77 -7.34 -3.84
C MET A 52 4.25 -7.36 -5.29
N SER A 53 3.84 -6.36 -6.08
CA SER A 53 4.30 -6.22 -7.47
C SER A 53 5.81 -6.02 -7.55
N SER A 54 6.37 -5.23 -6.64
CA SER A 54 7.81 -4.97 -6.55
C SER A 54 8.58 -6.20 -6.08
N PHE A 55 8.02 -7.03 -5.22
CA PHE A 55 8.63 -8.31 -4.85
C PHE A 55 8.68 -9.26 -6.06
N ALA A 56 7.54 -9.46 -6.72
CA ALA A 56 7.42 -10.40 -7.84
C ALA A 56 8.27 -9.99 -9.06
N PHE A 57 8.25 -8.70 -9.42
CA PHE A 57 8.85 -8.20 -10.66
C PHE A 57 10.07 -7.30 -10.44
N GLY A 58 10.32 -6.82 -9.23
CA GLY A 58 11.44 -5.94 -8.90
C GLY A 58 12.82 -6.52 -9.20
N PRO A 59 13.07 -7.84 -9.06
CA PRO A 59 14.34 -8.44 -9.48
C PRO A 59 14.65 -8.29 -10.97
N GLN A 60 13.62 -8.08 -11.81
CA GLN A 60 13.79 -7.81 -13.25
C GLN A 60 13.63 -6.32 -13.58
N TYR A 61 12.74 -5.62 -12.88
CA TYR A 61 12.39 -4.23 -13.11
C TYR A 61 12.58 -3.40 -11.83
N VAL A 62 13.82 -2.99 -11.55
CA VAL A 62 14.20 -2.22 -10.34
C VAL A 62 13.42 -0.92 -10.15
N ILE A 63 12.87 -0.35 -11.23
CA ILE A 63 12.03 0.85 -11.18
C ILE A 63 10.80 0.63 -10.28
N LEU A 64 10.21 -0.57 -10.24
CA LEU A 64 9.03 -0.88 -9.43
C LEU A 64 9.30 -0.73 -7.93
N PRO A 65 10.30 -1.41 -7.33
CA PRO A 65 10.60 -1.22 -5.92
C PRO A 65 11.03 0.21 -5.58
N VAL A 66 11.77 0.90 -6.47
CA VAL A 66 12.20 2.29 -6.22
C VAL A 66 10.99 3.24 -6.14
N ILE A 67 10.05 3.14 -7.08
CA ILE A 67 8.82 3.95 -7.06
C ILE A 67 7.98 3.62 -5.83
N THR A 68 7.81 2.34 -5.52
CA THR A 68 7.01 1.89 -4.36
C THR A 68 7.58 2.42 -3.05
N LEU A 69 8.89 2.34 -2.84
CA LEU A 69 9.55 2.90 -1.66
C LEU A 69 9.47 4.42 -1.61
N THR A 70 9.53 5.10 -2.76
CA THR A 70 9.34 6.55 -2.83
C THR A 70 7.92 6.93 -2.39
N VAL A 71 6.90 6.22 -2.87
CA VAL A 71 5.52 6.45 -2.44
C VAL A 71 5.33 6.13 -0.97
N ALA A 72 5.90 5.03 -0.49
CA ALA A 72 5.87 4.68 0.93
C ALA A 72 6.48 5.81 1.78
N PHE A 73 7.65 6.32 1.41
CA PHE A 73 8.31 7.42 2.12
C PHE A 73 7.49 8.73 2.11
N LEU A 74 6.82 9.05 1.01
CA LEU A 74 5.97 10.24 0.94
C LEU A 74 4.67 10.10 1.75
N THR A 75 4.13 8.88 1.84
CA THR A 75 2.85 8.60 2.50
C THR A 75 3.00 8.23 3.98
N ILE A 76 4.21 7.93 4.46
CA ILE A 76 4.44 7.61 5.89
C ILE A 76 3.99 8.74 6.83
N TRP A 77 4.16 10.00 6.39
CA TRP A 77 3.74 11.20 7.14
C TRP A 77 2.23 11.45 7.10
N THR A 78 1.50 10.75 6.24
CA THR A 78 0.04 10.87 6.12
C THR A 78 -0.72 9.91 7.03
N PHE A 79 -0.01 9.07 7.79
CA PHE A 79 -0.60 8.21 8.80
C PHE A 79 -1.01 9.02 10.03
N ASP A 80 -2.30 8.98 10.36
CA ASP A 80 -2.80 9.46 11.63
C ASP A 80 -2.83 8.29 12.62
N GLN A 81 -1.79 8.18 13.45
CA GLN A 81 -1.65 7.10 14.43
C GLN A 81 -2.66 7.21 15.59
N GLU A 82 -3.24 8.39 15.83
CA GLU A 82 -4.18 8.61 16.93
C GLU A 82 -5.60 8.15 16.61
N LYS A 83 -6.00 8.13 15.34
CA LYS A 83 -7.37 7.82 14.91
C LYS A 83 -7.43 6.74 13.83
N GLU A 84 -7.33 5.46 14.22
CA GLU A 84 -7.93 4.34 13.45
C GLU A 84 -7.11 3.66 12.33
N ASP A 85 -5.95 4.15 11.91
CA ASP A 85 -5.24 3.51 10.79
C ASP A 85 -4.39 2.29 11.21
N ASN A 86 -4.74 1.10 10.72
CA ASN A 86 -3.89 -0.09 10.88
C ASN A 86 -2.63 0.01 9.98
N PRO A 87 -1.41 0.11 10.55
CA PRO A 87 -0.18 0.35 9.78
C PRO A 87 0.42 -0.94 9.19
N TRP A 88 -0.09 -2.12 9.55
CA TRP A 88 0.49 -3.40 9.14
C TRP A 88 0.56 -3.56 7.61
N THR A 89 -0.48 -3.13 6.90
CA THR A 89 -0.52 -3.20 5.43
C THR A 89 0.61 -2.39 4.79
N PHE A 90 0.90 -1.22 5.34
CA PHE A 90 1.99 -0.36 4.90
C PHE A 90 3.36 -0.98 5.17
N PHE A 91 3.58 -1.50 6.38
CA PHE A 91 4.83 -2.15 6.73
C PHE A 91 5.10 -3.38 5.87
N LEU A 92 4.08 -4.23 5.69
CA LEU A 92 4.18 -5.42 4.84
C LEU A 92 4.52 -5.07 3.40
N GLY A 93 3.84 -4.08 2.82
CA GLY A 93 4.14 -3.60 1.47
C GLY A 93 5.55 -3.05 1.32
N THR A 94 6.01 -2.29 2.31
CA THR A 94 7.36 -1.72 2.33
C THR A 94 8.42 -2.81 2.42
N VAL A 95 8.24 -3.79 3.30
CA VAL A 95 9.16 -4.93 3.44
C VAL A 95 9.23 -5.73 2.15
N LEU A 96 8.10 -6.06 1.53
CA LEU A 96 8.06 -6.75 0.23
C LEU A 96 8.81 -5.98 -0.85
N SER A 97 8.62 -4.66 -0.90
CA SER A 97 9.35 -3.81 -1.84
C SER A 97 10.87 -3.79 -1.58
N LEU A 98 11.28 -3.76 -0.31
CA LEU A 98 12.69 -3.86 0.08
C LEU A 98 13.27 -5.22 -0.32
N THR A 99 12.52 -6.31 -0.13
CA THR A 99 12.94 -7.64 -0.55
C THR A 99 13.11 -7.73 -2.06
N GLY A 100 12.17 -7.20 -2.85
CA GLY A 100 12.30 -7.14 -4.31
C GLY A 100 13.52 -6.34 -4.77
N LEU A 101 13.83 -5.22 -4.11
CA LEU A 101 15.05 -4.44 -4.37
C LEU A 101 16.32 -5.20 -3.98
N TYR A 102 16.32 -5.85 -2.82
CA TYR A 102 17.45 -6.65 -2.36
C TYR A 102 17.75 -7.80 -3.32
N MET A 103 16.72 -8.48 -3.79
CA MET A 103 16.83 -9.57 -4.77
C MET A 103 17.43 -9.08 -6.10
N TYR A 104 17.03 -7.90 -6.58
CA TYR A 104 17.67 -7.26 -7.74
C TYR A 104 19.18 -7.05 -7.51
N ILE A 105 19.57 -6.49 -6.36
CA ILE A 105 20.98 -6.22 -6.02
C ILE A 105 21.78 -7.53 -5.89
N ALA A 106 21.19 -8.55 -5.27
CA ALA A 106 21.82 -9.86 -5.08
C ALA A 106 21.88 -10.71 -6.36
N GLY A 107 21.28 -10.26 -7.46
CA GLY A 107 21.15 -11.04 -8.69
C GLY A 107 20.22 -12.25 -8.55
N ALA A 108 19.41 -12.29 -7.49
CA ALA A 108 18.44 -13.36 -7.24
C ALA A 108 17.17 -13.06 -8.03
N VAL A 109 17.03 -13.64 -9.21
CA VAL A 109 15.86 -13.43 -10.08
C VAL A 109 14.78 -14.45 -9.76
N HIS A 110 13.53 -14.01 -9.70
CA HIS A 110 12.41 -14.93 -9.86
C HIS A 110 12.43 -15.44 -11.30
N ILE A 111 12.95 -16.64 -11.53
CA ILE A 111 12.86 -17.30 -12.83
C ILE A 111 11.39 -17.67 -13.03
N LEU A 112 10.65 -16.83 -13.74
CA LEU A 112 9.37 -17.21 -14.34
C LEU A 112 9.69 -18.12 -15.51
N MET A 113 9.69 -19.44 -15.26
CA MET A 113 9.73 -20.47 -16.29
C MET A 113 8.37 -20.59 -16.97
#